data_AF-A0A960A136-F1
#
_entry.id   AF-A0A960A136-F1
#
_cell.length_a   1.000
_cell.length_b   1.000
_cell.length_c   1.000
_cell.angle_alpha   90.00
_cell.angle_beta   90.00
_cell.angle_gamma   90.00
#
_symmetry.space_group_name_H-M   'P 1'
#
loop_
_entity.id
_entity.type
_entity.pdbx_description
1 polymer ?
#
loop_
_entity_poly.entity_id
_entity_poly.type
_entity_poly.pdbx_seq_one_letter_code
_entity_poly.pdbx_strand_id
1 'polypeptide(L)' 'MKLDDLKTRLAGGELDTEIRRIYAADSAEIASTRERLAALIERFEADFGEADAGLFSAPGRT' A
#
# COMPACT_ATOMS: atom_id res chain seq x y z
N MET A 1 -4.22 -5.62 -9.39
CA MET A 1 -3.86 -4.55 -10.36
C MET A 1 -2.38 -4.68 -10.67
N LYS A 2 -1.84 -4.04 -11.72
CA LYS A 2 -0.39 -4.09 -11.92
C LYS A 2 0.33 -3.32 -10.82
N LEU A 3 1.57 -3.70 -10.52
CA LEU A 3 2.38 -3.05 -9.48
C LEU A 3 2.50 -1.53 -9.72
N ASP A 4 2.70 -1.12 -10.97
CA ASP A 4 2.75 0.30 -11.36
C ASP A 4 1.44 1.05 -11.15
N ASP A 5 0.29 0.39 -11.43
CA ASP A 5 -1.03 0.96 -11.15
C ASP A 5 -1.19 1.17 -9.64
N LEU A 6 -0.76 0.19 -8.83
CA LEU A 6 -0.82 0.29 -7.37
C LEU A 6 0.04 1.45 -6.87
N LYS A 7 1.26 1.61 -7.40
CA LYS A 7 2.17 2.71 -7.05
C LYS A 7 1.57 4.07 -7.39
N THR A 8 0.98 4.20 -8.58
CA THR A 8 0.34 5.44 -9.05
C THR A 8 -0.85 5.83 -8.16
N ARG A 9 -1.74 4.87 -7.88
CA ARG A 9 -2.93 5.10 -7.04
C ARG A 9 -2.57 5.40 -5.58
N LEU A 10 -1.52 4.76 -5.09
CA LEU A 10 -0.98 5.03 -3.75
C LEU A 10 -0.44 6.47 -3.67
N ALA A 11 0.36 6.90 -4.65
CA ALA A 11 0.89 8.27 -4.71
C ALA A 11 -0.25 9.31 -4.80
N GLY A 12 -1.29 9.04 -5.59
CA GLY A 12 -2.47 9.88 -5.76
C GLY A 12 -3.42 9.94 -4.55
N GLY A 13 -3.21 9.11 -3.52
CA GLY A 13 -4.08 9.04 -2.34
C GLY A 13 -5.44 8.37 -2.57
N GLU A 14 -5.64 7.75 -3.73
CA GLU A 14 -6.89 7.05 -4.05
C GLU A 14 -7.18 5.88 -3.10
N LEU A 15 -6.11 5.35 -2.48
CA LEU A 15 -6.17 4.21 -1.57
C LEU A 15 -6.30 4.62 -0.10
N ASP A 16 -6.40 5.92 0.22
CA ASP A 16 -6.43 6.40 1.61
C ASP A 16 -7.59 5.82 2.43
N THR A 17 -8.76 5.65 1.79
CA THR A 17 -9.93 5.03 2.43
C THR A 17 -9.68 3.56 2.75
N GLU A 18 -9.03 2.83 1.84
CA GLU A 18 -8.66 1.42 2.05
C GLU A 18 -7.55 1.30 3.10
N ILE A 19 -6.57 2.20 3.09
CA ILE A 19 -5.50 2.26 4.09
C ILE A 19 -6.09 2.46 5.48
N ARG A 20 -6.99 3.44 5.66
CA ARG A 20 -7.70 3.67 6.93
C ARG A 20 -8.43 2.41 7.41
N ARG A 21 -9.09 1.69 6.49
CA ARG A 21 -9.84 0.48 6.81
C ARG A 21 -8.94 -0.70 7.19
N ILE A 22 -7.85 -0.91 6.45
CA ILE A 22 -6.99 -2.10 6.60
C ILE A 22 -6.01 -1.94 7.76
N TYR A 23 -5.40 -0.76 7.88
CA TYR A 23 -4.36 -0.48 8.88
C TYR A 23 -4.91 0.16 10.15
N ALA A 24 -6.22 0.43 10.21
CA ALA A 24 -6.84 1.23 11.27
C ALA A 24 -6.14 2.59 11.48
N ALA A 25 -5.51 3.12 10.43
CA ALA A 25 -4.71 4.34 10.46
C ALA A 25 -5.60 5.57 10.63
N ASP A 26 -5.24 6.47 11.53
CA ASP A 26 -5.88 7.76 11.64
C ASP A 26 -5.43 8.73 10.52
N SER A 27 -6.05 9.91 10.45
CA SER A 27 -5.73 10.88 9.39
C SER A 27 -4.29 11.41 9.44
N ALA A 28 -3.64 11.40 10.61
CA ALA A 28 -2.24 11.79 10.75
C ALA A 28 -1.29 10.68 10.29
N GLU A 29 -1.71 9.42 10.37
CA GLU A 29 -0.94 8.23 10.01
C GLU A 29 -1.05 7.83 8.52
N ILE A 30 -2.03 8.36 7.78
CA ILE A 30 -2.22 8.02 6.36
C ILE A 30 -0.99 8.36 5.52
N ALA A 31 -0.40 9.54 5.74
CA ALA A 31 0.76 9.99 4.98
C ALA A 31 1.99 9.08 5.21
N SER A 32 2.31 8.79 6.47
CA SER A 32 3.43 7.90 6.81
C SER A 32 3.19 6.46 6.36
N THR A 33 1.94 5.99 6.42
CA THR A 33 1.56 4.66 5.91
C THR A 33 1.75 4.57 4.40
N ARG A 34 1.40 5.63 3.65
CA ARG A 34 1.62 5.72 2.20
C ARG A 34 3.10 5.64 1.84
N GLU A 35 3.94 6.40 2.53
CA GLU A 35 5.40 6.37 2.33
C GLU A 35 5.96 4.97 2.59
N ARG A 36 5.53 4.33 3.68
CA ARG A 36 5.95 2.97 4.02
C ARG A 36 5.54 1.94 2.96
N LEU A 37 4.32 2.05 2.45
CA LEU A 37 3.81 1.17 1.39
C LEU A 37 4.52 1.40 0.07
N ALA A 38 4.81 2.65 -0.28
CA ALA A 38 5.55 2.99 -1.50
C ALA A 38 6.98 2.38 -1.44
N ALA A 39 7.68 2.56 -0.33
CA ALA A 39 9.01 1.97 -0.13
C ALA A 39 8.99 0.42 -0.17
N LEU A 40 7.93 -0.20 0.33
CA LEU A 40 7.75 -1.65 0.25
C LEU A 40 7.55 -2.13 -1.19
N ILE A 41 6.73 -1.41 -1.97
CA ILE A 41 6.50 -1.71 -3.39
C ILE A 41 7.81 -1.58 -4.18
N GLU A 42 8.57 -0.52 -3.96
CA GLU A 42 9.86 -0.30 -4.65
C GLU A 42 10.87 -1.40 -4.34
N ARG A 43 10.95 -1.84 -3.08
CA ARG A 43 11.81 -2.96 -2.71
C ARG A 43 11.35 -4.27 -3.34
N PHE A 44 10.05 -4.53 -3.33
CA PHE A 44 9.48 -5.73 -3.98
C PHE A 44 9.80 -5.74 -5.48
N GLU A 45 9.61 -4.61 -6.16
CA GLU A 45 9.92 -4.46 -7.58
C GLU A 45 11.40 -4.71 -7.87
N ALA A 46 12.31 -4.20 -7.04
CA ALA A 46 13.75 -4.41 -7.19
C ALA A 46 14.15 -5.89 -7.02
N ASP A 47 13.50 -6.60 -6.10
CA ASP A 47 13.82 -7.99 -5.78
C ASP A 47 13.16 -9.00 -6.76
N PHE A 48 11.96 -8.70 -7.26
CA PHE A 48 11.12 -9.66 -7.98
C PHE A 48 10.63 -9.20 -9.36
N GLY A 49 10.78 -7.91 -9.70
CA GLY A 49 10.29 -7.32 -10.95
C GLY A 49 8.78 -7.06 -10.95
N GLU A 50 8.20 -6.97 -12.14
CA GLU A 50 6.78 -6.73 -12.34
C GLU A 50 5.91 -7.87 -11.81
N ALA A 51 4.83 -7.53 -11.11
CA ALA A 51 3.86 -8.50 -10.63
C ALA A 51 2.44 -7.91 -10.56
N ASP A 52 1.46 -8.78 -10.40
CA ASP A 52 0.14 -8.37 -9.96
C ASP A 52 0.18 -8.10 -8.44
N ALA A 53 -0.32 -6.94 -8.03
CA ALA A 53 -0.31 -6.47 -6.65
C ALA A 53 -1.67 -5.91 -6.22
N GLY A 54 -1.84 -5.76 -4.91
CA GLY A 54 -3.02 -5.19 -4.27
C GLY A 54 -2.82 -4.96 -2.78
N LEU A 55 -3.67 -4.12 -2.20
CA LEU A 55 -3.78 -3.95 -0.76
C LEU A 55 -4.67 -5.06 -0.19
N PHE A 56 -4.13 -5.82 0.76
CA PHE A 56 -4.85 -6.90 1.42
C PHE A 56 -4.85 -6.66 2.93
N SER A 57 -5.95 -7.03 3.59
CA SER A 57 -5.97 -7.20 5.04
C SER A 57 -5.70 -8.67 5.36
N ALA A 58 -4.77 -8.92 6.27
CA ALA A 58 -4.62 -10.24 6.88
C ALA A 58 -5.17 -10.14 8.31
N PRO A 59 -6.17 -10.95 8.71
CA PRO A 59 -6.63 -10.96 10.09
C PRO A 59 -5.46 -11.39 10.98
N GLY A 60 -5.14 -10.56 11.98
CA GLY A 60 -4.22 -10.95 13.03
C GLY A 60 -4.78 -12.15 13.78
N ARG A 61 -3.92 -13.12 14.12
CA ARG A 61 -4.29 -14.16 15.08
C ARG A 61 -4.25 -13.53 16.49
N THR A 62 -5.34 -13.74 17.24
CA THR A 62 -5.42 -13.45 18.69
C THR A 62 -4.62 -14.46 19.48
#